data_AF-A0A497P087-F1
#
_entry.id   AF-A0A497P087-F1
#
_cell.length_a   1.000
_cell.length_b   1.000
_cell.length_c   1.000
_cell.angle_alpha   90.00
_cell.angle_beta   90.00
_cell.angle_gamma   90.00
#
_symmetry.space_group_name_H-M   'P 1'
#
loop_
_entity.id
_entity.type
_entity.pdbx_description
1 polymer ?
#
loop_
_entity_poly.entity_id
_entity_poly.type
_entity_poly.pdbx_seq_one_letter_code
_entity_poly.pdbx_strand_id
1 'polypeptide(L)'
;VDKLLWEKLDDSDDLEKTLKSFFSKRIKGAIRRRIDMHRGDIRIPEHKMNEIRKNPKDHKMVEMFFNSIFLSIDAQPLNDEGESMVQQLPDKSEPYNVQLLNVYLQGLLRKHLTEQQYEVLRLSYGLDCDKHTAKQIAAKLNINGVSDYVRVSEIKKQAVDKLIEEVDHSQVLDYL
;
A
#
# COMPACT_ATOMS: atom_id res chain seq x y z
N VAL A 1 22.04 28.65 -5.73
CA VAL A 1 21.65 28.89 -7.14
C VAL A 1 22.33 27.81 -7.94
N ASP A 2 21.67 26.67 -8.11
CA ASP A 2 22.39 25.47 -8.57
C ASP A 2 22.38 25.43 -10.10
N LYS A 3 23.46 25.01 -10.75
CA LYS A 3 23.56 24.93 -12.22
C LYS A 3 23.48 26.29 -12.96
N LEU A 4 23.89 27.41 -12.35
CA LEU A 4 24.19 28.63 -13.10
C LEU A 4 25.64 28.51 -13.61
N LEU A 5 25.83 28.68 -14.91
CA LEU A 5 27.16 28.68 -15.53
C LEU A 5 27.59 30.14 -15.67
N TRP A 6 28.55 30.56 -14.85
CA TRP A 6 29.06 31.93 -14.84
C TRP A 6 29.77 32.29 -16.15
N GLU A 7 30.52 31.35 -16.74
CA GLU A 7 31.16 31.53 -18.05
C GLU A 7 30.16 31.92 -19.15
N LYS A 8 28.98 31.28 -19.18
CA LYS A 8 27.92 31.63 -20.14
C LYS A 8 27.23 32.96 -19.84
N LEU A 9 27.38 33.48 -18.63
CA LEU A 9 26.82 34.75 -18.21
C LEU A 9 27.73 35.90 -18.64
N ASP A 10 29.05 35.69 -18.56
CA ASP A 10 30.06 36.66 -18.98
C ASP A 10 30.09 36.83 -20.52
N ASP A 11 29.76 35.78 -21.26
CA ASP A 11 29.61 35.81 -22.73
C ASP A 11 28.28 36.44 -23.22
N SER A 12 27.40 36.88 -22.31
CA SER A 12 26.06 37.38 -22.65
C SER A 12 26.07 38.88 -22.90
N ASP A 13 25.52 39.32 -24.03
CA ASP A 13 25.37 40.75 -24.37
C ASP A 13 24.58 41.55 -23.32
N ASP A 14 23.56 40.93 -22.72
CA ASP A 14 22.73 41.53 -21.65
C ASP A 14 22.60 40.57 -20.45
N LEU A 15 23.45 40.81 -19.44
CA LEU A 15 23.55 39.98 -18.24
C LEU A 15 22.26 40.00 -17.41
N GLU A 16 21.60 41.15 -17.28
CA GLU A 16 20.40 41.31 -16.47
C GLU A 16 19.22 40.52 -17.08
N LYS A 17 19.04 40.62 -18.40
CA LYS A 17 17.99 39.88 -19.11
C LYS A 17 18.21 38.37 -19.05
N THR A 18 19.45 37.91 -19.16
CA THR A 18 19.81 36.49 -19.06
C THR A 18 19.53 35.94 -17.66
N LEU A 19 19.90 36.66 -16.60
CA LEU A 19 19.57 36.29 -15.22
C LEU A 19 18.05 36.26 -14.98
N LYS A 20 17.31 37.29 -15.43
CA LYS A 20 15.85 37.34 -15.30
C LYS A 20 15.17 36.15 -15.99
N SER A 21 15.60 35.82 -17.21
CA SER A 21 15.08 34.67 -17.96
C SER A 21 15.36 33.35 -17.23
N PHE A 22 16.59 33.17 -16.76
CA PHE A 22 17.04 31.99 -16.04
C PHE A 22 16.25 31.75 -14.75
N PHE A 23 16.15 32.78 -13.90
CA PHE A 23 15.39 32.67 -12.65
C PHE A 23 13.90 32.52 -12.91
N SER A 24 13.33 33.23 -13.88
CA SER A 24 11.92 33.11 -14.27
C SER A 24 11.56 31.67 -14.66
N LYS A 25 12.39 31.01 -15.49
CA LYS A 25 12.19 29.61 -15.89
C LYS A 25 12.16 28.67 -14.67
N ARG A 26 13.01 28.92 -13.69
CA ARG A 26 13.15 28.07 -12.49
C ARG A 26 12.05 28.28 -11.49
N ILE A 27 11.74 29.53 -11.16
CA ILE A 27 10.67 29.89 -10.23
C ILE A 27 9.35 29.34 -10.77
N LYS A 28 9.03 29.59 -12.05
CA LYS A 28 7.81 29.05 -12.68
C LYS A 28 7.78 27.52 -12.71
N GLY A 29 8.91 26.87 -13.00
CA GLY A 29 9.03 25.42 -13.00
C GLY A 29 8.83 24.80 -11.60
N ALA A 30 9.42 25.41 -10.58
CA ALA A 30 9.28 24.96 -9.19
C ALA A 30 7.84 25.12 -8.70
N ILE A 31 7.23 26.29 -8.93
CA ILE A 31 5.83 26.56 -8.57
C ILE A 31 4.90 25.55 -9.25
N ARG A 32 5.06 25.32 -10.57
CA ARG A 32 4.22 24.36 -11.30
C ARG A 32 4.29 22.96 -10.71
N ARG A 33 5.48 22.44 -10.46
CA ARG A 33 5.66 21.09 -9.89
C ARG A 33 5.09 20.97 -8.48
N ARG A 34 5.22 22.03 -7.67
CA ARG A 34 4.65 22.06 -6.32
C ARG A 34 3.13 22.05 -6.36
N ILE A 35 2.51 22.84 -7.25
CA ILE A 35 1.07 22.83 -7.47
C ILE A 35 0.64 21.45 -7.96
N ASP A 36 1.28 20.91 -8.98
CA ASP A 36 0.93 19.59 -9.55
C ASP A 36 0.97 18.46 -8.51
N MET A 37 1.84 18.58 -7.51
CA MET A 37 1.98 17.61 -6.42
C MET A 37 0.89 17.71 -5.35
N HIS A 38 0.28 18.89 -5.15
CA HIS A 38 -0.65 19.17 -4.03
C HIS A 38 -2.02 19.68 -4.48
N ARG A 39 -2.32 19.66 -5.78
CA ARG A 39 -3.55 20.23 -6.36
C ARG A 39 -4.81 19.41 -6.14
N GLY A 40 -4.70 18.11 -5.89
CA GLY A 40 -5.83 17.20 -5.73
C GLY A 40 -5.64 16.36 -4.48
N ASP A 41 -6.74 15.78 -4.01
CA ASP A 41 -6.75 14.91 -2.85
C ASP A 41 -6.02 13.59 -3.13
N ILE A 42 -6.10 13.10 -4.37
CA ILE A 42 -5.31 11.97 -4.85
C ILE A 42 -4.10 12.47 -5.65
N ARG A 43 -2.91 12.00 -5.26
CA ARG A 43 -1.67 12.32 -5.96
C ARG A 43 -1.58 11.60 -7.31
N ILE A 44 -1.51 12.36 -8.40
CA ILE A 44 -1.19 11.83 -9.74
C ILE A 44 0.30 12.06 -10.05
N PRO A 45 1.03 11.06 -10.57
CA PRO A 45 2.43 11.22 -10.99
C PRO A 45 2.66 12.28 -12.07
N GLU A 46 3.81 12.97 -12.04
CA GLU A 46 4.14 14.07 -12.98
C GLU A 46 4.14 13.63 -14.45
N HIS A 47 4.62 12.42 -14.75
CA HIS A 47 4.62 11.91 -16.13
C HIS A 47 3.18 11.73 -16.66
N LYS A 48 2.25 11.25 -15.83
CA LYS A 48 0.83 11.15 -16.18
C LYS A 48 0.16 12.50 -16.33
N MET A 49 0.48 13.48 -15.49
CA MET A 49 0.00 14.86 -15.68
C MET A 49 0.44 15.45 -17.01
N ASN A 50 1.68 15.16 -17.44
CA ASN A 50 2.18 15.62 -18.73
C ASN A 50 1.49 14.91 -19.91
N GLU A 51 1.15 13.62 -19.78
CA GLU A 51 0.32 12.90 -20.75
C GLU A 51 -1.08 13.53 -20.86
N ILE A 52 -1.75 13.79 -19.72
CA ILE A 52 -3.06 14.47 -19.66
C ILE A 52 -3.01 15.83 -20.38
N ARG A 53 -1.96 16.63 -20.12
CA ARG A 53 -1.78 17.95 -20.75
C ARG A 53 -1.57 17.87 -22.26
N LYS A 54 -0.89 16.83 -22.74
CA LYS A 54 -0.58 16.65 -24.16
C LYS A 54 -1.75 16.04 -24.94
N ASN A 55 -2.58 15.23 -24.30
CA ASN A 55 -3.69 14.54 -24.95
C ASN A 55 -5.03 14.80 -24.25
N PRO A 56 -5.61 16.01 -24.40
CA PRO A 56 -6.86 16.40 -23.73
C PRO A 56 -8.10 15.67 -24.27
N LYS A 57 -7.97 14.87 -25.34
CA LYS A 57 -9.07 14.11 -25.94
C LYS A 57 -9.24 12.72 -25.35
N ASP A 58 -8.29 12.25 -24.55
CA ASP A 58 -8.37 10.93 -23.94
C ASP A 58 -9.28 10.97 -22.70
N HIS A 59 -10.49 10.42 -22.85
CA HIS A 59 -11.52 10.41 -21.82
C HIS A 59 -11.03 9.81 -20.49
N LYS A 60 -10.28 8.71 -20.53
CA LYS A 60 -9.83 8.01 -19.31
C LYS A 60 -8.85 8.87 -18.51
N MET A 61 -7.98 9.59 -19.21
CA MET A 61 -6.99 10.47 -18.61
C MET A 61 -7.63 11.73 -18.03
N VAL A 62 -8.69 12.23 -18.67
CA VAL A 62 -9.52 13.33 -18.15
C VAL A 62 -10.33 12.87 -16.94
N GLU A 63 -10.92 11.69 -17.00
CA GLU A 63 -11.67 11.09 -15.89
C GLU A 63 -10.78 10.90 -14.65
N MET A 64 -9.56 10.38 -14.83
CA MET A 64 -8.58 10.26 -13.74
C MET A 64 -8.22 11.62 -13.12
N PHE A 65 -8.16 12.69 -13.92
CA PHE A 65 -7.94 14.04 -13.42
C PHE A 65 -9.10 14.49 -12.51
N PHE A 66 -10.35 14.30 -12.93
CA PHE A 66 -11.50 14.76 -12.15
C PHE A 66 -11.72 13.90 -10.90
N ASN A 67 -11.52 12.58 -11.00
CA ASN A 67 -11.61 11.68 -9.86
C ASN A 67 -10.53 11.92 -8.80
N SER A 68 -9.49 12.70 -9.11
CA SER A 68 -8.48 13.10 -8.12
C SER A 68 -8.90 14.26 -7.21
N ILE A 69 -10.02 14.91 -7.51
CA ILE A 69 -10.57 16.03 -6.75
C ILE A 69 -11.89 15.55 -6.14
N PHE A 70 -11.92 15.37 -4.83
CA PHE A 70 -13.14 14.99 -4.13
C PHE A 70 -14.02 16.21 -3.90
N LEU A 71 -15.33 16.00 -4.02
CA LEU A 71 -16.32 16.97 -3.56
C LEU A 71 -16.39 16.91 -2.04
N SER A 72 -16.52 18.07 -1.41
CA SER A 72 -16.72 18.13 0.04
C SER A 72 -18.03 17.43 0.42
N ILE A 73 -17.95 16.56 1.43
CA ILE A 73 -19.11 15.86 2.02
C ILE A 73 -20.00 16.86 2.78
N ASP A 74 -19.38 17.85 3.42
CA ASP A 74 -20.07 18.81 4.30
C ASP A 74 -20.83 19.90 3.51
N ALA A 75 -20.43 20.15 2.27
CA ALA A 75 -21.00 21.22 1.44
C ALA A 75 -22.12 20.73 0.50
N GLN A 76 -22.59 19.50 0.68
CA GLN A 76 -23.63 18.94 -0.20
C GLN A 76 -25.01 19.49 0.16
N PRO A 77 -25.84 19.83 -0.84
CA PRO A 77 -27.21 20.27 -0.59
C PRO A 77 -28.00 19.12 0.06
N LEU A 78 -28.80 19.46 1.07
CA LEU A 78 -29.72 18.53 1.70
C LEU A 78 -30.93 18.30 0.79
N ASN A 79 -31.45 17.09 0.77
CA ASN A 79 -32.75 16.80 0.14
C ASN A 79 -33.90 17.39 0.98
N ASP A 80 -35.14 17.24 0.50
CA ASP A 80 -36.35 17.74 1.19
C ASP A 80 -36.54 17.14 2.60
N GLU A 81 -35.88 16.02 2.88
CA GLU A 81 -35.91 15.31 4.17
C GLU A 81 -34.74 15.71 5.09
N GLY A 82 -33.87 16.62 4.66
CA GLY A 82 -32.73 17.10 5.44
C GLY A 82 -31.51 16.19 5.43
N GLU A 83 -31.46 15.20 4.53
CA GLU A 83 -30.37 14.25 4.37
C GLU A 83 -29.41 14.65 3.24
N SER A 84 -28.13 14.34 3.43
CA SER A 84 -27.10 14.46 2.39
C SER A 84 -26.98 13.18 1.56
N MET A 85 -26.60 13.29 0.28
CA MET A 85 -26.32 12.14 -0.59
C MET A 85 -25.33 11.14 0.01
N VAL A 86 -24.41 11.61 0.86
CA VAL A 86 -23.41 10.75 1.51
C VAL A 86 -24.03 9.87 2.60
N GLN A 87 -25.07 10.34 3.28
CA GLN A 87 -25.76 9.57 4.33
C GLN A 87 -26.57 8.41 3.74
N GLN A 88 -26.94 8.50 2.47
CA GLN A 88 -27.66 7.46 1.73
C GLN A 88 -26.74 6.39 1.15
N LEU A 89 -25.41 6.52 1.27
CA LEU A 89 -24.48 5.53 0.76
C LEU A 89 -24.48 4.29 1.69
N PRO A 90 -24.99 3.12 1.24
CA PRO A 90 -24.97 1.92 2.06
C PRO A 90 -23.54 1.41 2.22
N ASP A 91 -23.21 0.90 3.40
CA ASP A 91 -21.98 0.14 3.61
C ASP A 91 -22.06 -1.18 2.83
N LYS A 92 -21.15 -1.36 1.86
CA LYS A 92 -21.02 -2.58 1.05
C LYS A 92 -19.90 -3.50 1.53
N SER A 93 -19.24 -3.17 2.64
CA SER A 93 -18.16 -4.00 3.16
C SER A 93 -18.73 -5.36 3.60
N GLU A 94 -18.30 -6.42 2.93
CA GLU A 94 -18.61 -7.77 3.37
C GLU A 94 -17.69 -8.14 4.55
N PRO A 95 -18.21 -8.74 5.63
CA PRO A 95 -17.36 -9.24 6.69
C PRO A 95 -16.46 -10.34 6.12
N TYR A 96 -15.15 -10.12 6.20
CA TYR A 96 -14.15 -11.05 5.68
C TYR A 96 -14.36 -12.46 6.28
N ASN A 97 -14.54 -13.47 5.43
CA ASN A 97 -14.75 -14.84 5.90
C ASN A 97 -13.42 -15.48 6.31
N VAL A 98 -12.92 -15.07 7.47
CA VAL A 98 -11.71 -15.59 8.12
C VAL A 98 -11.76 -17.11 8.24
N GLN A 99 -12.95 -17.67 8.46
CA GLN A 99 -13.15 -19.11 8.65
C GLN A 99 -12.77 -19.91 7.41
N LEU A 100 -13.21 -19.46 6.23
CA LEU A 100 -12.93 -20.16 4.97
C LEU A 100 -11.43 -20.15 4.66
N LEU A 101 -10.77 -19.01 4.83
CA LEU A 101 -9.33 -18.89 4.64
C LEU A 101 -8.57 -19.80 5.62
N ASN A 102 -8.97 -19.81 6.89
CA ASN A 102 -8.29 -20.60 7.90
C ASN A 102 -8.40 -22.10 7.63
N VAL A 103 -9.55 -22.58 7.15
CA VAL A 103 -9.73 -23.98 6.73
C VAL A 103 -8.80 -24.32 5.56
N TYR A 104 -8.71 -23.45 4.57
CA TYR A 104 -7.80 -23.64 3.43
C TYR A 104 -6.33 -23.69 3.88
N LEU A 105 -5.89 -22.72 4.68
CA LEU A 105 -4.54 -22.67 5.22
C LEU A 105 -4.21 -23.92 6.05
N GLN A 106 -5.14 -24.38 6.89
CA GLN A 106 -4.94 -25.61 7.64
C GLN A 106 -4.75 -26.83 6.74
N GLY A 107 -5.54 -26.95 5.66
CA GLY A 107 -5.37 -28.02 4.67
C GLY A 107 -3.99 -28.00 4.01
N LEU A 108 -3.53 -26.81 3.62
CA LEU A 108 -2.22 -26.60 3.01
C LEU A 108 -1.08 -26.93 3.99
N LEU A 109 -1.17 -26.45 5.23
CA LEU A 109 -0.18 -26.74 6.27
C LEU A 109 -0.09 -28.24 6.56
N ARG A 110 -1.22 -28.95 6.69
CA ARG A 110 -1.25 -30.41 6.94
C ARG A 110 -0.65 -31.23 5.79
N LYS A 111 -0.71 -30.72 4.56
CA LYS A 111 -0.17 -31.41 3.38
C LYS A 111 1.36 -31.38 3.33
N HIS A 112 1.96 -30.26 3.75
CA HIS A 112 3.40 -30.00 3.58
C HIS A 112 4.21 -30.16 4.88
N LEU A 113 3.58 -30.02 6.05
CA LEU A 113 4.28 -30.02 7.33
C LEU A 113 4.08 -31.30 8.13
N THR A 114 5.02 -31.55 9.04
CA THR A 114 4.83 -32.58 10.07
C THR A 114 3.83 -32.11 11.13
N GLU A 115 3.22 -33.04 11.85
CA GLU A 115 2.21 -32.75 12.88
C GLU A 115 2.70 -31.73 13.92
N GLN A 116 3.97 -31.83 14.35
CA GLN A 116 4.57 -30.89 15.29
C GLN A 116 4.72 -29.48 14.69
N GLN A 117 5.18 -29.37 13.44
CA GLN A 117 5.32 -28.09 12.74
C GLN A 117 3.96 -27.43 12.49
N TYR A 118 2.98 -28.24 12.09
CA TYR A 118 1.60 -27.82 11.89
C TYR A 118 1.01 -27.24 13.18
N GLU A 119 1.08 -27.96 14.31
CA GLU A 119 0.52 -27.49 15.58
C GLU A 119 1.21 -26.22 16.08
N VAL A 120 2.54 -26.11 15.93
CA VAL A 120 3.28 -24.90 16.28
C VAL A 120 2.77 -23.70 15.48
N LEU A 121 2.57 -23.82 14.16
CA LEU A 121 2.07 -22.72 13.33
C LEU A 121 0.61 -22.39 13.60
N ARG A 122 -0.24 -23.42 13.72
CA ARG A 122 -1.67 -23.30 14.04
C ARG A 122 -1.88 -22.51 15.33
N LEU A 123 -1.16 -22.86 16.41
CA LEU A 123 -1.23 -22.17 17.69
C LEU A 123 -0.56 -20.79 17.69
N SER A 124 0.51 -20.62 16.90
CA SER A 124 1.25 -19.35 16.80
C SER A 124 0.48 -18.25 16.07
N TYR A 125 -0.33 -18.63 15.08
CA TYR A 125 -1.11 -17.69 14.28
C TYR A 125 -2.59 -17.67 14.66
N GLY A 126 -3.07 -18.68 15.40
CA GLY A 126 -4.46 -18.74 15.84
C GLY A 126 -5.43 -19.00 14.69
N LEU A 127 -5.17 -20.04 13.90
CA LEU A 127 -5.98 -20.34 12.71
C LEU A 127 -7.40 -20.84 13.06
N ASP A 128 -7.55 -21.60 14.13
CA ASP A 128 -8.84 -22.12 14.61
C ASP A 128 -9.01 -21.99 16.12
N CYS A 129 -8.08 -21.30 16.76
CA CYS A 129 -8.05 -21.08 18.19
C CYS A 129 -7.39 -19.73 18.47
N ASP A 130 -7.47 -19.28 19.72
CA ASP A 130 -6.77 -18.07 20.13
C ASP A 130 -5.26 -18.18 19.92
N LYS A 131 -4.62 -17.05 19.66
CA LYS A 131 -3.17 -17.00 19.48
C LYS A 131 -2.44 -17.31 20.79
N HIS A 132 -1.52 -18.26 20.75
CA HIS A 132 -0.72 -18.65 21.91
C HIS A 132 0.69 -18.05 21.85
N THR A 133 1.25 -17.76 23.02
CA THR A 133 2.67 -17.40 23.18
C THR A 133 3.56 -18.63 23.05
N ALA A 134 4.83 -18.45 22.70
CA ALA A 134 5.77 -19.57 22.53
C ALA A 134 5.88 -20.49 23.76
N LYS A 135 5.81 -19.92 24.98
CA LYS A 135 5.80 -20.69 26.23
C LYS A 135 4.53 -21.52 26.40
N GLN A 136 3.36 -20.97 26.07
CA GLN A 136 2.09 -21.70 26.11
C GLN A 136 2.07 -22.84 25.07
N ILE A 137 2.65 -22.61 23.90
CA ILE A 137 2.80 -23.64 22.85
C ILE A 137 3.73 -24.75 23.34
N ALA A 138 4.87 -24.40 23.92
CA ALA A 138 5.80 -25.38 24.48
C ALA A 138 5.13 -26.24 25.56
N ALA A 139 4.36 -25.64 26.46
CA ALA A 139 3.60 -26.35 27.48
C ALA A 139 2.54 -27.29 26.87
N LYS A 140 1.79 -26.84 25.86
CA LYS A 140 0.77 -27.65 25.18
C LYS A 140 1.35 -28.83 24.41
N LEU A 141 2.51 -28.64 23.79
CA LEU A 141 3.17 -29.65 22.96
C LEU A 141 4.21 -30.48 23.73
N ASN A 142 4.27 -30.34 25.06
CA ASN A 142 5.23 -31.03 25.95
C ASN A 142 6.71 -30.86 25.52
N ILE A 143 7.07 -29.68 25.00
CA ILE A 143 8.45 -29.36 24.63
C ILE A 143 9.18 -28.91 25.90
N ASN A 144 9.84 -29.84 26.56
CA ASN A 144 10.52 -29.59 27.85
C ASN A 144 11.97 -29.13 27.64
N GLY A 145 12.38 -28.05 28.32
CA GLY A 145 13.75 -27.57 28.34
C GLY A 145 13.87 -26.15 28.89
N VAL A 146 15.07 -25.73 29.33
CA VAL A 146 15.33 -24.38 29.85
C VAL A 146 15.15 -23.28 28.79
N SER A 147 15.19 -23.66 27.51
CA SER A 147 15.03 -22.81 26.32
C SER A 147 13.89 -23.28 25.41
N ASP A 148 12.82 -23.78 26.01
CA ASP A 148 11.61 -24.29 25.34
C ASP A 148 11.01 -23.31 24.30
N TYR A 149 10.90 -22.03 24.65
CA TYR A 149 10.36 -20.99 23.76
C TYR A 149 11.24 -20.75 22.53
N VAL A 150 12.57 -20.88 22.66
CA VAL A 150 13.51 -20.73 21.54
C VAL A 150 13.30 -21.87 20.55
N ARG A 151 13.14 -23.09 21.06
CA ARG A 151 12.90 -24.28 20.23
C ARG A 151 11.59 -24.18 19.45
N VAL A 152 10.53 -23.62 20.05
CA VAL A 152 9.28 -23.33 19.34
C VAL A 152 9.50 -22.32 18.21
N SER A 153 10.29 -21.27 18.43
CA SER A 153 10.65 -20.30 17.38
C SER A 153 11.46 -20.92 16.25
N GLU A 154 12.39 -21.83 16.56
CA GLU A 154 13.16 -22.58 15.56
C GLU A 154 12.26 -23.48 14.72
N ILE A 155 11.37 -24.26 15.35
CA ILE A 155 10.40 -25.12 14.66
C ILE A 155 9.49 -24.27 13.76
N LYS A 156 9.02 -23.12 14.28
CA LYS A 156 8.20 -22.18 13.51
C LYS A 156 8.95 -21.68 12.27
N LYS A 157 10.22 -21.31 12.41
CA LYS A 157 11.05 -20.84 11.29
C LYS A 157 11.24 -21.94 10.25
N GLN A 158 11.63 -23.14 10.68
CA GLN A 158 11.81 -24.30 9.79
C GLN A 158 10.52 -24.65 9.04
N ALA A 159 9.37 -24.57 9.70
CA ALA A 159 8.08 -24.83 9.08
C ALA A 159 7.74 -23.78 8.00
N VAL A 160 8.04 -22.50 8.25
CA VAL A 160 7.85 -21.44 7.24
C VAL A 160 8.79 -21.63 6.05
N ASP A 161 10.07 -21.88 6.30
CA ASP A 161 11.07 -22.10 5.25
C ASP A 161 10.65 -23.28 4.35
N LYS A 162 10.15 -24.38 4.96
CA LYS A 162 9.64 -25.54 4.23
C LYS A 162 8.41 -25.22 3.35
N LEU A 163 7.48 -24.41 3.85
CA LEU A 163 6.33 -23.97 3.05
C LEU A 163 6.76 -23.11 1.85
N ILE A 164 7.75 -22.25 2.03
CA ILE A 164 8.28 -21.41 0.95
C ILE A 164 8.90 -22.28 -0.16
N GLU A 165 9.55 -23.39 0.20
CA GLU A 165 10.18 -24.30 -0.75
C GLU A 165 9.17 -25.21 -1.47
N GLU A 166 8.12 -25.67 -0.78
CA GLU A 166 7.22 -26.72 -1.30
C GLU A 166 5.91 -26.22 -1.89
N VAL A 167 5.45 -25.01 -1.54
CA VAL A 167 4.14 -24.47 -1.96
C VAL A 167 4.30 -23.68 -3.25
N ASP A 168 3.45 -23.97 -4.24
CA ASP A 168 3.43 -23.18 -5.47
C ASP A 168 2.86 -21.78 -5.21
N HIS A 169 3.54 -20.76 -5.72
CA HIS A 169 3.21 -19.36 -5.46
C HIS A 169 1.83 -18.99 -6.00
N SER A 170 1.39 -19.67 -7.07
CA SER A 170 0.06 -19.48 -7.66
C SER A 170 -1.08 -19.80 -6.68
N GLN A 171 -0.88 -20.73 -5.74
CA GLN A 171 -1.89 -21.16 -4.77
C GLN A 171 -2.13 -20.13 -3.66
N VAL A 172 -1.19 -19.20 -3.47
CA VAL A 172 -1.25 -18.16 -2.43
C VAL A 172 -1.79 -16.84 -3.00
N LEU A 173 -1.63 -16.61 -4.30
CA LEU A 173 -2.01 -15.37 -5.00
C LEU A 173 -3.53 -15.13 -5.04
N ASP A 174 -4.36 -16.16 -5.00
CA ASP A 174 -5.83 -15.99 -5.05
C ASP A 174 -6.42 -15.30 -3.79
N TYR A 175 -5.63 -15.13 -2.73
CA TYR A 175 -6.08 -14.59 -1.43
C TYR A 175 -5.44 -13.25 -1.03
N LEU A 176 -4.52 -12.70 -1.84
CA LEU A 176 -3.84 -11.41 -1.63
C LEU A 176 -4.32 -10.35 -2.64
#